data_AF-A0A3D5QZ40-F1
#
_entry.id   AF-A0A3D5QZ40-F1
#
_cell.length_a   1.000
_cell.length_b   1.000
_cell.length_c   1.000
_cell.angle_alpha   90.00
_cell.angle_beta   90.00
_cell.angle_gamma   90.00
#
_symmetry.space_group_name_H-M   'P 1'
#
loop_
_entity.id
_entity.type
_entity.pdbx_description
1 polymer ?
#
loop_
_entity_poly.entity_id
_entity_poly.type
_entity_poly.pdbx_seq_one_letter_code
_entity_poly.pdbx_strand_id
1 'polypeptide(L)' 'WLLGHILIVRRLDRLVDTSIKVGQGDFSTRTGIGHTGGELGQLARSFDEMTQSLETKELDRR' A
#
# COMPACT_ATOMS: atom_id res chain seq x y z
N TRP A 1 -25.65 1.84 2.21
CA TRP A 1 -25.30 0.65 1.41
C TRP A 1 -24.51 0.94 0.12
N LEU A 2 -24.62 2.10 -0.54
CA LEU A 2 -23.76 2.43 -1.71
C LEU A 2 -22.40 3.09 -1.34
N LEU A 3 -22.37 4.00 -0.37
CA LEU A 3 -21.13 4.70 0.01
C LEU A 3 -20.02 3.77 0.53
N GLY A 4 -20.37 2.74 1.31
CA GLY A 4 -19.40 1.80 1.88
C GLY A 4 -18.67 1.00 0.82
N HIS A 5 -19.37 0.55 -0.22
CA HIS A 5 -18.78 -0.23 -1.31
C HIS A 5 -17.81 0.61 -2.14
N ILE A 6 -18.15 1.87 -2.44
CA ILE A 6 -17.28 2.81 -3.15
C ILE A 6 -15.99 3.08 -2.36
N LEU A 7 -16.07 3.19 -1.03
CA LEU A 7 -14.89 3.41 -0.18
C LEU A 7 -13.93 2.21 -0.20
N ILE A 8 -14.46 0.98 -0.24
CA ILE A 8 -13.65 -0.24 -0.32
C ILE A 8 -12.93 -0.33 -1.66
N VAL A 9 -13.67 -0.15 -2.77
CA VAL A 9 -13.09 -0.22 -4.12
C VAL A 9 -11.96 0.79 -4.29
N ARG A 10 -12.17 2.04 -3.86
CA ARG A 10 -11.13 3.09 -3.95
C ARG A 10 -9.86 2.76 -3.16
N ARG A 11 -9.97 2.02 -2.04
CA ARG A 11 -8.81 1.57 -1.27
C ARG A 11 -8.12 0.40 -1.96
N LEU A 12 -8.87 -0.53 -2.54
CA LEU A 12 -8.30 -1.61 -3.33
C LEU A 12 -7.53 -1.09 -4.55
N ASP A 13 -8.09 -0.11 -5.27
CA ASP A 13 -7.40 0.51 -6.42
C ASP A 13 -6.05 1.12 -6.02
N ARG A 14 -5.97 1.76 -4.85
CA ARG A 14 -4.72 2.30 -4.32
C ARG A 14 -3.69 1.20 -3.99
N LEU A 15 -4.14 0.10 -3.40
CA LEU A 15 -3.28 -1.07 -3.14
C LEU A 15 -2.70 -1.64 -4.44
N VAL A 16 -3.53 -1.77 -5.48
CA VAL A 16 -3.12 -2.27 -6.80
C VAL A 16 -2.11 -1.32 -7.46
N ASP A 17 -2.41 -0.02 -7.51
CA ASP A 17 -1.52 0.99 -8.10
C ASP A 17 -0.16 1.04 -7.39
N THR A 18 -0.17 0.99 -6.06
CA THR A 18 1.07 0.97 -5.26
C THR A 18 1.86 -0.30 -5.51
N SER A 19 1.19 -1.46 -5.61
CA SER A 19 1.84 -2.74 -5.93
C SER A 19 2.54 -2.73 -7.29
N ILE A 20 1.91 -2.11 -8.29
CA ILE A 20 2.50 -1.97 -9.63
C ILE A 20 3.77 -1.12 -9.55
N LYS A 21 3.74 0.02 -8.86
CA LYS A 21 4.91 0.91 -8.67
C LYS A 21 6.06 0.21 -7.94
N VAL A 22 5.76 -0.51 -6.86
CA VAL A 22 6.74 -1.32 -6.13
C VAL A 22 7.35 -2.39 -7.04
N GLY A 23 6.53 -3.07 -7.86
CA GLY A 23 7.01 -4.03 -8.86
C GLY A 23 7.92 -3.42 -9.95
N GLN A 24 7.80 -2.11 -10.19
CA GLN A 24 8.65 -1.36 -11.11
C GLN A 24 9.92 -0.81 -10.45
N GLY A 25 10.11 -1.04 -9.13
CA GLY A 25 11.29 -0.60 -8.37
C GLY A 25 11.13 0.75 -7.67
N ASP A 26 9.95 1.37 -7.70
CA ASP A 26 9.65 2.52 -6.86
C ASP A 26 9.21 2.04 -5.47
N PHE A 27 10.17 1.94 -4.55
CA PHE A 27 9.93 1.55 -3.16
C PHE A 27 9.63 2.75 -2.25
N SER A 28 9.63 3.98 -2.78
CA SER A 28 9.32 5.18 -2.00
C SER A 28 7.81 5.43 -1.89
N THR A 29 7.03 4.80 -2.77
CA THR A 29 5.56 4.85 -2.76
C THR A 29 4.95 4.20 -1.52
N ARG A 30 3.76 4.64 -1.15
CA ARG A 30 2.95 4.06 -0.06
C ARG A 30 1.48 4.02 -0.47
N THR A 31 0.71 3.12 0.11
CA THR A 31 -0.70 2.91 -0.26
C THR A 31 -1.59 4.13 0.01
N GLY A 32 -1.22 4.99 0.96
CA GLY A 32 -2.01 6.16 1.34
C GLY A 32 -3.39 5.79 1.91
N ILE A 33 -3.53 4.57 2.43
CA ILE A 33 -4.73 4.06 3.07
C ILE A 33 -4.54 4.19 4.58
N GLY A 34 -5.49 4.81 5.28
CA GLY A 34 -5.46 4.88 6.74
C GLY A 34 -5.54 3.49 7.37
N HIS A 35 -4.65 3.21 8.32
CA HIS A 35 -4.52 1.88 8.95
C HIS A 35 -5.64 1.55 9.96
N THR A 36 -6.58 2.46 10.20
CA THR A 36 -7.66 2.36 11.21
C THR A 36 -8.97 1.75 10.68
N GLY A 37 -8.98 1.23 9.45
CA GLY A 37 -10.20 0.87 8.72
C GLY A 37 -10.62 -0.62 8.70
N GLY A 38 -10.22 -1.43 9.67
CA GLY A 38 -10.50 -2.89 9.67
C GLY A 38 -9.44 -3.71 8.93
N GLU A 39 -9.79 -4.91 8.43
CA GLU A 39 -8.86 -5.85 7.78
C GLU A 39 -8.07 -5.20 6.62
N LEU A 40 -8.73 -4.35 5.82
CA LEU A 40 -8.06 -3.63 4.72
C LEU A 40 -7.04 -2.61 5.22
N GLY A 41 -7.27 -2.01 6.40
CA GLY A 41 -6.30 -1.14 7.05
C GLY A 41 -5.08 -1.91 7.57
N GLN A 42 -5.30 -3.12 8.11
CA GLN A 42 -4.19 -4.02 8.50
C GLN A 42 -3.40 -4.47 7.28
N LEU A 43 -4.07 -4.84 6.19
CA LEU A 43 -3.40 -5.22 4.94
C LEU A 43 -2.58 -4.05 4.37
N ALA A 44 -3.14 -2.84 4.34
CA ALA A 44 -2.42 -1.64 3.90
C ALA A 44 -1.18 -1.38 4.77
N ARG A 45 -1.29 -1.55 6.10
CA ARG A 45 -0.15 -1.41 7.01
C ARG A 45 0.94 -2.43 6.70
N SER A 46 0.60 -3.72 6.61
CA SER A 46 1.57 -4.76 6.31
C SER A 46 2.23 -4.56 4.93
N PHE A 47 1.48 -4.04 3.96
CA PHE A 47 2.01 -3.69 2.65
C PHE A 47 3.00 -2.51 2.71
N ASP A 48 2.66 -1.44 3.43
CA ASP A 48 3.52 -0.27 3.60
C ASP A 48 4.83 -0.65 4.35
N GLU A 49 4.73 -1.50 5.38
CA GLU A 49 5.89 -2.03 6.13
C GLU A 49 6.82 -2.88 5.25
N MET A 50 6.24 -3.72 4.36
CA MET A 50 7.00 -4.47 3.36
C MET A 50 7.73 -3.54 2.39
N THR A 51 7.02 -2.53 1.88
CA THR A 51 7.57 -1.56 0.92
C THR A 51 8.72 -0.77 1.55
N GLN A 52 8.56 -0.34 2.80
CA GLN A 52 9.63 0.30 3.57
C GLN A 52 10.85 -0.61 3.74
N SER A 53 10.65 -1.89 4.05
CA SER A 53 11.76 -2.85 4.18
C SER A 53 12.51 -3.06 2.86
N LEU A 54 11.79 -3.05 1.72
CA LEU A 54 12.41 -3.12 0.39
C LEU A 54 13.20 -1.85 0.09
N GLU A 55 12.65 -0.69 0.40
CA GLU A 55 13.32 0.60 0.24
C GLU A 55 14.64 0.67 1.03
N THR A 56 14.62 0.28 2.30
CA THR A 56 15.84 0.23 3.12
C THR A 56 16.90 -0.70 2.52
N LYS A 57 16.52 -1.92 2.09
CA LYS A 57 17.44 -2.88 1.47
C LYS A 57 18.02 -2.38 0.14
N GLU A 58 17.25 -1.61 -0.62
CA GLU A 58 17.72 -1.03 -1.88
C GLU A 58 18.66 0.15 -1.64
N LEU A 59 18.39 0.98 -0.63
CA LEU A 59 19.30 2.05 -0.22
C LEU A 59 20.63 1.50 0.31
N ASP A 60 20.61 0.42 1.09
CA ASP A 60 21.82 -0.23 1.60
C ASP A 60 22.68 -0.88 0.50
N ARG A 61 22.09 -1.23 -0.65
CA ARG A 61 22.80 -1.84 -1.78
C ARG A 61 23.52 -0.81 -2.65
N ARG A 62 23.13 0.47 -2.60
CA ARG A 62 23.68 1.56 -3.40
C ARG A 62 24.89 2.20 -2.75
#